data_AF-A0AAD3ZAU0-F1
#
_entry.id   AF-A0AAD3ZAU0-F1
#
_cell.length_a   1.000
_cell.length_b   1.000
_cell.length_c   1.000
_cell.angle_alpha   90.00
_cell.angle_beta   90.00
_cell.angle_gamma   90.00
#
_symmetry.space_group_name_H-M   'P 1'
#
loop_
_entity.id
_entity.type
_entity.pdbx_description
1 polymer ?
#
loop_
_entity_poly.entity_id
_entity_poly.type
_entity_poly.pdbx_seq_one_letter_code
_entity_poly.pdbx_strand_id
1 'polypeptide(L)'
;MTEFLTFRARDAWAIIRGYVYQVEMTIMRWLDLADEELLELERGEDIDIVQTALNGVEEVRLLEQVKRLETNITLRDPVVLKALACFYEHSTSNPGKRLKFRFLTTAKRASERQSPFYCSMPALEAWELIRCDKLVGGQLREKLAGIRSIIASAPRPNELPEGTWQSFVSFVSEHNDTSLVAFIRVSAGGKLTPWRCGQKPGLK
;
A
#
# COMPACT_ATOMS: atom_id res chain seq x y z
N MET A 1 -19.44 46.09 -9.96
CA MET A 1 -18.85 44.95 -10.69
C MET A 1 -19.35 43.69 -10.00
N THR A 2 -20.04 42.82 -10.73
CA THR A 2 -20.45 41.51 -10.22
C THR A 2 -19.23 40.60 -10.17
N GLU A 3 -18.91 40.10 -8.99
CA GLU A 3 -17.76 39.25 -8.73
C GLU A 3 -17.90 37.90 -9.47
N PHE A 4 -16.82 37.45 -10.11
CA PHE A 4 -16.81 36.18 -10.83
C PHE A 4 -16.86 35.03 -9.83
N LEU A 5 -17.99 34.32 -9.79
CA LEU A 5 -18.20 33.19 -8.89
C LEU A 5 -17.71 31.90 -9.55
N THR A 6 -16.62 31.33 -9.04
CA THR A 6 -16.16 29.99 -9.42
C THR A 6 -17.03 28.94 -8.73
N PHE A 7 -17.74 28.11 -9.50
CA PHE A 7 -18.70 27.16 -8.93
C PHE A 7 -18.12 25.79 -8.53
N ARG A 8 -16.85 25.49 -8.84
CA ARG A 8 -16.22 24.17 -8.55
C ARG A 8 -14.69 24.30 -8.48
N ALA A 9 -14.06 23.56 -7.57
CA ALA A 9 -12.60 23.39 -7.50
C ALA A 9 -12.10 22.54 -8.68
N ARG A 10 -12.06 23.13 -9.89
CA ARG A 10 -11.59 22.51 -11.14
C ARG A 10 -10.20 22.97 -11.55
N ASP A 11 -9.47 23.64 -10.66
CA ASP A 11 -8.08 23.98 -10.93
C ASP A 11 -7.21 22.72 -10.94
N ALA A 12 -6.03 22.83 -11.54
CA ALA A 12 -5.07 21.71 -11.61
C ALA A 12 -4.32 21.50 -10.29
N TRP A 13 -4.71 22.19 -9.21
CA TRP A 13 -3.95 22.27 -7.97
C TRP A 13 -3.71 20.90 -7.35
N ALA A 14 -4.74 20.06 -7.26
CA ALA A 14 -4.62 18.71 -6.69
C ALA A 14 -3.65 17.83 -7.49
N ILE A 15 -3.70 17.91 -8.83
CA ILE A 15 -2.83 17.14 -9.74
C ILE A 15 -1.38 17.61 -9.60
N ILE A 16 -1.13 18.93 -9.67
CA ILE A 16 0.21 19.52 -9.54
C ILE A 16 0.83 19.12 -8.20
N ARG A 17 0.09 19.21 -7.09
CA ARG A 17 0.60 18.80 -5.77
C ARG A 17 0.85 17.29 -5.68
N GLY A 18 0.11 16.48 -6.44
CA GLY A 18 0.39 15.06 -6.58
C GLY A 18 1.78 14.82 -7.17
N TYR A 19 2.09 15.46 -8.30
CA TYR A 19 3.39 15.36 -8.96
C TYR A 19 4.53 15.90 -8.10
N VAL A 20 4.34 17.06 -7.47
CA VAL A 20 5.36 17.63 -6.56
C VAL A 20 5.67 16.65 -5.43
N TYR A 21 4.65 16.06 -4.82
CA TYR A 21 4.86 15.09 -3.74
C TYR A 21 5.58 13.81 -4.22
N GLN A 22 5.26 13.32 -5.43
CA GLN A 22 5.98 12.17 -6.00
C GLN A 22 7.45 12.51 -6.23
N VAL A 23 7.75 13.66 -6.83
CA VAL A 23 9.14 14.14 -7.06
C VAL A 23 9.89 14.30 -5.74
N GLU A 24 9.28 14.91 -4.73
CA GLU A 24 9.87 15.03 -3.39
C GLU A 24 10.23 13.64 -2.83
N MET A 25 9.32 12.68 -2.92
CA MET A 25 9.58 11.34 -2.42
C MET A 25 10.63 10.58 -3.23
N THR A 26 10.66 10.75 -4.55
CA THR A 26 11.72 10.22 -5.41
C THR A 26 13.09 10.75 -5.02
N ILE A 27 13.23 12.06 -4.78
CA ILE A 27 14.48 12.67 -4.31
C ILE A 27 14.88 12.07 -2.96
N MET A 28 13.94 11.93 -2.02
CA MET A 28 14.23 11.30 -0.73
C MET A 28 14.70 9.84 -0.88
N ARG A 29 14.10 9.05 -1.78
CA ARG A 29 14.57 7.67 -2.04
C ARG A 29 15.95 7.63 -2.67
N TRP A 30 16.25 8.57 -3.56
CA TRP A 30 17.56 8.66 -4.18
C TRP A 30 18.65 8.99 -3.17
N LEU A 31 18.39 9.93 -2.26
CA LEU A 31 19.34 10.32 -1.21
C LEU A 31 19.57 9.20 -0.17
N ASP A 32 18.57 8.36 0.06
CA ASP A 32 18.63 7.23 1.01
C ASP A 32 19.13 5.91 0.37
N LEU A 33 19.46 5.91 -0.92
CA LEU A 33 19.81 4.69 -1.67
C LEU A 33 21.13 4.09 -1.19
N ALA A 34 21.15 2.78 -0.92
CA ALA A 34 22.38 2.07 -0.59
C ALA A 34 23.23 1.77 -1.85
N ASP A 35 24.52 1.45 -1.65
CA ASP A 35 25.44 1.17 -2.75
C ASP A 35 24.99 -0.01 -3.64
N GLU A 36 24.32 -1.01 -3.05
CA GLU A 36 23.79 -2.19 -3.77
C GLU A 36 22.35 -2.02 -4.26
N GLU A 37 21.78 -0.82 -4.15
CA GLU A 37 20.41 -0.52 -4.57
C GLU A 37 20.38 0.34 -5.85
N LEU A 38 19.38 0.08 -6.69
CA LEU A 38 19.04 0.88 -7.86
C LEU A 38 17.65 1.47 -7.69
N LEU A 39 17.52 2.75 -8.02
CA LEU A 39 16.22 3.43 -8.10
C LEU A 39 15.70 3.37 -9.54
N GLU A 40 14.52 2.78 -9.74
CA GLU A 40 13.80 2.78 -11.01
C GLU A 40 12.48 3.55 -10.85
N LEU A 41 12.11 4.34 -11.84
CA LEU A 41 10.89 5.16 -11.79
C LEU A 41 9.92 4.68 -12.87
N GLU A 42 8.63 4.64 -12.54
CA GLU A 42 7.54 4.28 -13.46
C GLU A 42 7.76 2.90 -14.14
N ARG A 43 8.35 1.95 -13.41
CA ARG A 43 8.63 0.59 -13.94
C ARG A 43 7.64 -0.45 -13.42
N GLY A 44 7.68 -0.73 -12.12
CA GLY A 44 6.66 -1.52 -11.44
C GLY A 44 5.55 -0.61 -10.94
N GLU A 45 5.89 0.28 -10.00
CA GLU A 45 5.01 1.32 -9.48
C GLU A 45 5.62 2.72 -9.70
N ASP A 46 5.06 3.74 -9.04
CA ASP A 46 5.53 5.13 -9.09
C ASP A 46 7.04 5.25 -8.78
N ILE A 47 7.55 4.45 -7.82
CA ILE A 47 8.97 4.36 -7.44
C ILE A 47 9.32 2.91 -7.09
N ASP A 48 10.39 2.37 -7.67
CA ASP A 48 10.92 1.05 -7.36
C ASP A 48 12.35 1.15 -6.79
N ILE A 49 12.61 0.42 -5.69
CA ILE A 49 13.99 0.22 -5.18
C ILE A 49 14.37 -1.24 -5.42
N VAL A 50 15.45 -1.45 -6.15
CA VAL A 50 15.94 -2.76 -6.57
C VAL A 50 17.24 -3.07 -5.85
N GLN A 51 17.20 -4.01 -4.92
CA GLN A 51 18.40 -4.49 -4.25
C GLN A 51 19.06 -5.59 -5.09
N THR A 52 20.34 -5.41 -5.37
CA THR A 52 21.16 -6.36 -6.13
C THR A 52 22.14 -7.10 -5.23
N ALA A 53 22.35 -8.38 -5.49
CA ALA A 53 23.44 -9.14 -4.88
C ALA A 53 24.79 -8.73 -5.46
N LEU A 54 25.87 -9.11 -4.78
CA LEU A 54 27.26 -8.90 -5.26
C LEU A 54 27.54 -9.52 -6.63
N ASN A 55 26.74 -10.52 -7.06
CA ASN A 55 26.84 -11.14 -8.38
C ASN A 55 25.99 -10.42 -9.46
N GLY A 56 25.39 -9.27 -9.13
CA GLY A 56 24.56 -8.46 -10.02
C GLY A 56 23.12 -8.96 -10.20
N VAL A 57 22.71 -10.02 -9.49
CA VAL A 57 21.35 -10.56 -9.59
C VAL A 57 20.40 -9.78 -8.68
N GLU A 58 19.23 -9.40 -9.19
CA GLU A 58 18.15 -8.78 -8.40
C GLU A 58 17.70 -9.75 -7.29
N GLU A 59 17.91 -9.35 -6.03
CA GLU A 59 17.49 -10.12 -4.88
C GLU A 59 16.08 -9.74 -4.40
N VAL A 60 15.81 -8.44 -4.28
CA VAL A 60 14.56 -7.92 -3.73
C VAL A 60 14.18 -6.66 -4.50
N ARG A 61 12.92 -6.53 -4.85
CA ARG A 61 12.35 -5.29 -5.39
C ARG A 61 11.27 -4.78 -4.47
N LEU A 62 11.41 -3.54 -4.02
CA LEU A 62 10.38 -2.79 -3.32
C LEU A 62 9.63 -1.91 -4.32
N LEU A 63 8.36 -2.21 -4.51
CA LEU A 63 7.40 -1.43 -5.29
C LEU A 63 6.75 -0.39 -4.36
N GLU A 64 6.91 0.91 -4.63
CA GLU A 64 6.33 2.00 -3.84
C GLU A 64 5.34 2.82 -4.68
N GLN A 65 4.06 2.79 -4.29
CA GLN A 65 3.02 3.65 -4.85
C GLN A 65 2.89 4.90 -3.97
N VAL A 66 3.02 6.08 -4.56
CA VAL A 66 3.01 7.39 -3.88
C VAL A 66 1.73 8.14 -4.23
N LYS A 67 0.94 8.48 -3.20
CA LYS A 67 -0.33 9.18 -3.38
C LYS A 67 -0.50 10.30 -2.38
N ARG A 68 -0.54 11.55 -2.87
CA ARG A 68 -0.96 12.69 -2.06
C ARG A 68 -2.48 12.76 -2.02
N LEU A 69 -3.05 12.58 -0.82
CA LEU A 69 -4.49 12.54 -0.61
C LEU A 69 -4.89 13.58 0.44
N GLU A 70 -5.99 14.28 0.20
CA GLU A 70 -6.47 15.36 1.06
C GLU A 70 -7.41 14.86 2.17
N THR A 71 -8.06 13.74 1.92
CA THR A 71 -8.96 13.09 2.87
C THR A 71 -8.27 11.90 3.53
N ASN A 72 -8.77 11.51 4.70
CA ASN A 72 -8.38 10.25 5.31
C ASN A 72 -8.81 9.07 4.43
N ILE A 73 -8.11 7.95 4.58
CA ILE A 73 -8.37 6.74 3.82
C ILE A 73 -8.69 5.54 4.71
N THR A 74 -9.48 4.63 4.15
CA THR A 74 -9.87 3.33 4.70
C THR A 74 -9.38 2.22 3.75
N LEU A 75 -9.46 0.96 4.18
CA LEU A 75 -9.11 -0.16 3.29
C LEU A 75 -10.08 -0.26 2.09
N ARG A 76 -11.32 0.23 2.23
CA ARG A 76 -12.36 0.16 1.20
C ARG A 76 -12.17 1.21 0.09
N ASP A 77 -11.30 2.19 0.28
CA ASP A 77 -11.15 3.25 -0.71
C ASP A 77 -10.56 2.72 -2.02
N PRO A 78 -11.10 3.12 -3.19
CA PRO A 78 -10.68 2.59 -4.48
C PRO A 78 -9.17 2.69 -4.74
N VAL A 79 -8.52 3.76 -4.25
CA VAL A 79 -7.08 3.96 -4.40
C VAL A 79 -6.24 2.93 -3.65
N VAL A 80 -6.72 2.47 -2.48
CA VAL A 80 -6.05 1.45 -1.66
C VAL A 80 -6.29 0.06 -2.26
N LEU A 81 -7.53 -0.23 -2.65
CA LEU A 81 -7.89 -1.51 -3.26
C LEU A 81 -7.17 -1.71 -4.60
N LYS A 82 -7.07 -0.66 -5.42
CA LYS A 82 -6.30 -0.67 -6.67
C LYS A 82 -4.84 -1.01 -6.39
N ALA A 83 -4.21 -0.33 -5.45
CA ALA A 83 -2.82 -0.56 -5.07
C ALA A 83 -2.55 -2.01 -4.63
N LEU A 84 -3.42 -2.57 -3.78
CA LEU A 84 -3.28 -3.96 -3.33
C LEU A 84 -3.50 -4.97 -4.45
N ALA A 85 -4.46 -4.72 -5.35
CA ALA A 85 -4.73 -5.60 -6.48
C ALA A 85 -3.61 -5.56 -7.52
N CYS A 86 -3.04 -4.38 -7.81
CA CYS A 86 -1.86 -4.23 -8.67
C CYS A 86 -0.65 -4.95 -8.06
N PHE A 87 -0.41 -4.81 -6.76
CA PHE A 87 0.66 -5.55 -6.10
C PHE A 87 0.46 -7.07 -6.15
N TYR A 88 -0.77 -7.54 -5.98
CA TYR A 88 -1.11 -8.96 -6.16
C TYR A 88 -0.80 -9.42 -7.59
N GLU A 89 -1.21 -8.64 -8.60
CA GLU A 89 -0.92 -8.92 -10.00
C GLU A 89 0.59 -9.00 -10.27
N HIS A 90 1.38 -8.05 -9.77
CA HIS A 90 2.84 -8.09 -9.85
C HIS A 90 3.41 -9.37 -9.24
N SER A 91 2.92 -9.76 -8.06
CA SER A 91 3.37 -10.96 -7.33
C SER A 91 3.08 -12.24 -8.12
N THR A 92 1.90 -12.33 -8.74
CA THR A 92 1.50 -13.51 -9.52
C THR A 92 2.15 -13.55 -10.91
N SER A 93 2.38 -12.40 -11.54
CA SER A 93 2.99 -12.31 -12.87
C SER A 93 4.51 -12.53 -12.86
N ASN A 94 5.14 -12.45 -11.69
CA ASN A 94 6.59 -12.58 -11.53
C ASN A 94 6.94 -13.69 -10.53
N PRO A 95 6.55 -14.95 -10.79
CA PRO A 95 6.86 -16.05 -9.89
C PRO A 95 8.38 -16.21 -9.75
N GLY A 96 8.88 -16.22 -8.52
CA GLY A 96 10.31 -16.31 -8.21
C GLY A 96 11.01 -14.98 -7.94
N LYS A 97 10.34 -13.83 -8.19
CA LYS A 97 10.84 -12.53 -7.74
C LYS A 97 10.42 -12.28 -6.29
N ARG A 98 11.34 -11.75 -5.48
CA ARG A 98 11.04 -11.34 -4.10
C ARG A 98 10.54 -9.89 -4.11
N LEU A 99 9.23 -9.74 -4.26
CA LEU A 99 8.60 -8.44 -4.27
C LEU A 99 8.16 -8.02 -2.86
N LYS A 100 8.35 -6.75 -2.55
CA LYS A 100 7.73 -6.05 -1.43
C LYS A 100 6.93 -4.89 -1.98
N PHE A 101 5.91 -4.46 -1.25
CA PHE A 101 5.09 -3.33 -1.63
C PHE A 101 5.03 -2.29 -0.53
N ARG A 102 4.87 -1.03 -0.93
CA ARG A 102 4.62 0.07 -0.02
C ARG A 102 3.63 1.06 -0.61
N PHE A 103 2.58 1.36 0.14
CA PHE A 103 1.69 2.46 -0.16
C PHE A 103 2.05 3.67 0.69
N LEU A 104 2.52 4.74 0.06
CA LEU A 104 2.96 5.97 0.73
C LEU A 104 1.94 7.09 0.50
N THR A 105 1.45 7.68 1.59
CA THR A 105 0.48 8.78 1.49
C THR A 105 0.54 9.78 2.63
N THR A 106 0.05 10.99 2.35
CA THR A 106 -0.21 12.03 3.36
C THR A 106 -1.48 11.77 4.18
N ALA A 107 -2.44 11.00 3.64
CA ALA A 107 -3.72 10.71 4.29
C ALA A 107 -3.54 9.99 5.63
N LYS A 108 -4.40 10.29 6.61
CA LYS A 108 -4.48 9.48 7.84
C LYS A 108 -5.39 8.28 7.59
N ARG A 109 -5.21 7.23 8.39
CA ARG A 109 -6.12 6.07 8.41
C ARG A 109 -7.41 6.47 9.13
N ALA A 110 -8.54 6.16 8.53
CA ALA A 110 -9.87 6.31 9.11
C ALA A 110 -10.54 4.95 9.25
N SER A 111 -11.59 4.92 10.06
CA SER A 111 -12.42 3.74 10.27
C SER A 111 -13.44 3.56 9.15
N GLU A 112 -13.73 2.31 8.81
CA GLU A 112 -14.78 1.97 7.87
C GLU A 112 -16.16 2.31 8.46
N ARG A 113 -17.05 2.89 7.65
CA ARG A 113 -18.42 3.28 8.07
C ARG A 113 -19.22 2.11 8.68
N GLN A 114 -19.00 0.91 8.15
CA GLN A 114 -19.55 -0.35 8.66
C GLN A 114 -18.37 -1.26 9.01
N SER A 115 -17.60 -0.86 10.02
CA SER A 115 -16.41 -1.59 10.43
C SER A 115 -16.79 -2.96 11.00
N PRO A 116 -16.16 -4.06 10.52
CA PRO A 116 -16.32 -5.39 11.12
C PRO A 116 -15.50 -5.55 12.40
N PHE A 117 -14.74 -4.54 12.82
CA PHE A 117 -13.86 -4.61 13.98
C PHE A 117 -14.49 -3.99 15.22
N TYR A 118 -14.16 -4.56 16.38
CA TYR A 118 -14.52 -4.02 17.67
C TYR A 118 -14.10 -2.54 17.82
N CYS A 119 -14.97 -1.72 18.42
CA CYS A 119 -14.80 -0.27 18.58
C CYS A 119 -14.44 0.50 17.30
N SER A 120 -14.83 -0.01 16.13
CA SER A 120 -14.56 0.64 14.84
C SER A 120 -13.08 0.90 14.59
N MET A 121 -12.19 -0.02 14.99
CA MET A 121 -10.78 0.04 14.61
C MET A 121 -10.64 0.19 13.08
N PRO A 122 -9.76 1.08 12.58
CA PRO A 122 -9.43 1.16 11.16
C PRO A 122 -8.90 -0.17 10.62
N ALA A 123 -9.42 -0.65 9.48
CA ALA A 123 -8.89 -1.88 8.88
C ALA A 123 -7.42 -1.76 8.51
N LEU A 124 -6.97 -0.58 8.11
CA LEU A 124 -5.55 -0.30 7.83
C LEU A 124 -4.68 -0.31 9.09
N GLU A 125 -5.26 -0.26 10.28
CA GLU A 125 -4.55 -0.52 11.53
C GLU A 125 -4.48 -2.03 11.81
N ALA A 126 -5.58 -2.76 11.62
CA ALA A 126 -5.58 -4.22 11.68
C ALA A 126 -4.58 -4.85 10.69
N TRP A 127 -4.50 -4.32 9.47
CA TRP A 127 -3.51 -4.71 8.45
C TRP A 127 -2.07 -4.56 8.96
N GLU A 128 -1.75 -3.42 9.57
CA GLU A 128 -0.42 -3.15 10.12
C GLU A 128 -0.10 -4.03 11.33
N LEU A 129 -1.09 -4.36 12.17
CA LEU A 129 -0.89 -5.30 13.28
C LEU A 129 -0.56 -6.70 12.79
N ILE A 130 -1.22 -7.19 11.73
CA ILE A 130 -0.91 -8.47 11.09
C ILE A 130 0.49 -8.42 10.46
N ARG A 131 0.78 -7.36 9.70
CA ARG A 131 2.07 -7.16 9.03
C ARG A 131 3.24 -7.18 10.02
N CYS A 132 3.06 -6.55 11.18
CA CYS A 132 4.09 -6.46 12.22
C CYS A 132 4.15 -7.69 13.15
N ASP A 133 3.38 -8.75 12.85
CA ASP A 133 3.29 -9.96 13.69
C ASP A 133 2.92 -9.68 15.15
N LYS A 134 2.03 -8.69 15.37
CA LYS A 134 1.61 -8.24 16.71
C LYS A 134 0.36 -8.94 17.23
N LEU A 135 -0.18 -9.90 16.50
CA LEU A 135 -1.43 -10.59 16.83
C LEU A 135 -1.17 -12.08 17.06
N VAL A 136 -1.95 -12.66 17.97
CA VAL A 136 -1.85 -14.09 18.31
C VAL A 136 -3.17 -14.82 18.03
N GLY A 137 -3.08 -16.05 17.49
CA GLY A 137 -4.17 -17.02 17.41
C GLY A 137 -5.53 -16.44 16.98
N GLY A 138 -6.47 -16.37 17.93
CA GLY A 138 -7.84 -15.91 17.69
C GLY A 138 -7.94 -14.46 17.21
N GLN A 139 -7.09 -13.56 17.70
CA GLN A 139 -7.07 -12.15 17.27
C GLN A 139 -6.67 -12.03 15.80
N LEU A 140 -5.68 -12.82 15.37
CA LEU A 140 -5.25 -12.86 13.97
C LEU A 140 -6.41 -13.30 13.07
N ARG A 141 -7.10 -14.40 13.43
CA ARG A 141 -8.24 -14.91 12.64
C ARG A 141 -9.39 -13.91 12.58
N GLU A 142 -9.73 -13.25 13.69
CA GLU A 142 -10.75 -12.19 13.72
C GLU A 142 -10.38 -11.03 12.77
N LYS A 143 -9.13 -10.55 12.83
CA LYS A 143 -8.68 -9.45 11.98
C LYS A 143 -8.65 -9.83 10.50
N LEU A 144 -8.20 -11.05 10.18
CA LEU A 144 -8.25 -11.57 8.81
C LEU A 144 -9.70 -11.66 8.31
N ALA A 145 -10.63 -12.21 9.09
CA ALA A 145 -12.04 -12.31 8.71
C ALA A 145 -12.66 -10.92 8.41
N GLY A 146 -12.35 -9.91 9.22
CA GLY A 146 -12.79 -8.54 8.96
C GLY A 146 -12.19 -7.94 7.68
N ILE A 147 -10.89 -8.15 7.42
CA ILE A 147 -10.24 -7.72 6.17
C ILE A 147 -10.90 -8.38 4.96
N ARG A 148 -11.13 -9.70 5.01
CA ARG A 148 -11.82 -10.45 3.95
C ARG A 148 -13.21 -9.89 3.70
N SER A 149 -13.99 -9.65 4.75
CA SER A 149 -15.34 -9.09 4.64
C SER A 149 -15.35 -7.71 3.97
N ILE A 150 -14.39 -6.84 4.29
CA ILE A 150 -14.27 -5.51 3.68
C ILE A 150 -13.95 -5.63 2.19
N ILE A 151 -12.94 -6.43 1.83
CA ILE A 151 -12.48 -6.55 0.44
C ILE A 151 -13.53 -7.25 -0.43
N ALA A 152 -14.12 -8.35 0.06
CA ALA A 152 -15.14 -9.11 -0.68
C ALA A 152 -16.42 -8.30 -0.95
N SER A 153 -16.75 -7.35 -0.07
CA SER A 153 -17.92 -6.47 -0.25
C SER A 153 -17.60 -5.13 -0.91
N ALA A 154 -16.35 -4.89 -1.29
CA ALA A 154 -15.95 -3.63 -1.91
C ALA A 154 -16.30 -3.62 -3.42
N PRO A 155 -16.73 -2.48 -3.97
CA PRO A 155 -16.89 -2.36 -5.42
C PRO A 155 -15.51 -2.37 -6.10
N ARG A 156 -15.45 -2.91 -7.32
CA ARG A 156 -14.26 -2.82 -8.17
C ARG A 156 -13.88 -1.35 -8.41
N PRO A 157 -12.60 -0.95 -8.21
CA PRO A 157 -12.13 0.36 -8.65
C PRO A 157 -12.28 0.53 -10.18
N ASN A 158 -12.85 1.65 -10.65
CA ASN A 158 -13.18 1.85 -12.06
C ASN A 158 -12.01 1.61 -13.03
N GLU A 159 -10.80 2.03 -12.63
CA GLU A 159 -9.56 1.95 -13.43
C GLU A 159 -8.90 0.57 -13.44
N LEU A 160 -9.36 -0.37 -12.60
CA LEU A 160 -8.74 -1.68 -12.47
C LEU A 160 -9.42 -2.69 -13.41
N PRO A 161 -8.66 -3.47 -14.23
CA PRO A 161 -9.25 -4.50 -15.07
C PRO A 161 -10.09 -5.50 -14.26
N GLU A 162 -11.18 -5.99 -14.85
CA GLU A 162 -12.10 -6.91 -14.16
C GLU A 162 -11.42 -8.22 -13.77
N GLY A 163 -10.61 -8.81 -14.65
CA GLY A 163 -9.87 -10.05 -14.36
C GLY A 163 -8.89 -9.91 -13.20
N THR A 164 -8.17 -8.77 -13.12
CA THR A 164 -7.26 -8.47 -12.02
C THR A 164 -8.01 -8.34 -10.70
N TRP A 165 -9.14 -7.62 -10.70
CA TRP A 165 -9.97 -7.45 -9.51
C TRP A 165 -10.55 -8.77 -9.01
N GLN A 166 -11.16 -9.56 -9.89
CA GLN A 166 -11.73 -10.86 -9.53
C GLN A 166 -10.65 -11.80 -8.98
N SER A 167 -9.49 -11.87 -9.63
CA SER A 167 -8.38 -12.70 -9.17
C SER A 167 -7.89 -12.29 -7.78
N PHE A 168 -7.79 -10.98 -7.52
CA PHE A 168 -7.41 -10.47 -6.20
C PHE A 168 -8.47 -10.77 -5.14
N VAL A 169 -9.75 -10.56 -5.43
CA VAL A 169 -10.85 -10.83 -4.49
C VAL A 169 -10.95 -12.33 -4.17
N SER A 170 -10.83 -13.20 -5.16
CA SER A 170 -10.79 -14.66 -4.95
C SER A 170 -9.58 -15.08 -4.13
N PHE A 171 -8.39 -14.51 -4.39
CA PHE A 171 -7.23 -14.72 -3.53
C PHE A 171 -7.53 -14.35 -2.07
N VAL A 172 -8.03 -13.14 -1.83
CA VAL A 172 -8.33 -12.66 -0.48
C VAL A 172 -9.48 -13.44 0.16
N SER A 173 -10.44 -13.97 -0.59
CA SER A 173 -11.64 -14.61 -0.01
C SER A 173 -11.46 -16.11 0.21
N GLU A 174 -10.79 -16.80 -0.71
CA GLU A 174 -10.81 -18.26 -0.80
C GLU A 174 -9.50 -18.92 -0.33
N HIS A 175 -8.36 -18.20 -0.37
CA HIS A 175 -7.10 -18.79 0.05
C HIS A 175 -6.96 -18.87 1.58
N ASN A 176 -6.15 -19.81 2.05
CA ASN A 176 -5.89 -20.00 3.47
C ASN A 176 -5.26 -18.76 4.14
N ASP A 177 -5.39 -18.68 5.47
CA ASP A 177 -4.88 -17.56 6.26
C ASP A 177 -3.36 -17.37 6.12
N THR A 178 -2.60 -18.45 5.94
CA THR A 178 -1.14 -18.39 5.78
C THR A 178 -0.74 -17.57 4.55
N SER A 179 -1.40 -17.81 3.41
CA SER A 179 -1.12 -17.08 2.17
C SER A 179 -1.49 -15.60 2.28
N LEU A 180 -2.64 -15.28 2.88
CA LEU A 180 -3.06 -13.90 3.07
C LEU A 180 -2.13 -13.17 4.06
N VAL A 181 -1.71 -13.82 5.14
CA VAL A 181 -0.73 -13.25 6.09
C VAL A 181 0.61 -13.02 5.41
N ALA A 182 1.10 -13.95 4.58
CA ALA A 182 2.33 -13.77 3.83
C ALA A 182 2.25 -12.55 2.90
N PHE A 183 1.14 -12.38 2.18
CA PHE A 183 0.87 -11.22 1.33
C PHE A 183 0.82 -9.91 2.12
N ILE A 184 0.12 -9.89 3.26
CA ILE A 184 0.06 -8.72 4.15
C ILE A 184 1.45 -8.37 4.68
N ARG A 185 2.27 -9.36 5.05
CA ARG A 185 3.62 -9.13 5.61
C ARG A 185 4.59 -8.49 4.63
N VAL A 186 4.44 -8.74 3.33
CA VAL A 186 5.28 -8.13 2.29
C VAL A 186 4.75 -6.79 1.76
N SER A 187 3.53 -6.37 2.17
CA SER A 187 2.95 -5.07 1.84
C SER A 187 2.99 -4.12 3.04
N ALA A 188 3.57 -2.92 2.92
CA ALA A 188 3.73 -1.96 4.01
C ALA A 188 2.91 -0.68 3.80
N GLY A 189 2.21 -0.18 4.82
CA GLY A 189 1.69 1.19 4.85
C GLY A 189 2.75 2.17 5.35
N GLY A 190 3.04 3.22 4.58
CA GLY A 190 4.01 4.25 4.96
C GLY A 190 3.36 5.60 5.30
N LYS A 191 3.72 6.17 6.46
CA LYS A 191 3.97 7.61 6.61
C LYS A 191 5.44 7.78 6.94
N LEU A 192 6.08 8.81 6.38
CA LEU A 192 7.49 9.22 6.59
C LEU A 192 8.06 8.74 7.95
N THR A 193 8.54 7.50 7.98
CA THR A 193 9.30 6.90 9.07
C THR A 193 10.03 5.66 8.50
N PRO A 194 11.25 5.38 8.98
CA PRO A 194 12.03 4.25 8.50
C PRO A 194 11.36 2.92 8.85
N TRP A 195 11.50 1.98 7.94
CA TRP A 195 11.18 0.56 8.10
C TRP A 195 11.86 -0.01 9.36
N ARG A 196 11.16 -0.05 10.51
CA ARG A 196 11.53 -0.93 11.62
C ARG A 196 10.28 -1.48 12.31
N CYS A 197 9.91 -2.70 11.90
CA CYS A 197 9.23 -3.58 12.82
C CYS A 197 10.28 -4.04 13.85
N GLY A 198 10.38 -3.36 14.99
CA GLY A 198 10.96 -3.95 16.20
C GLY A 198 12.48 -3.97 16.39
N GLN A 199 13.27 -3.04 15.84
CA GLN A 199 14.64 -2.82 16.35
C GLN A 199 14.89 -1.35 16.64
N LYS A 200 15.14 -1.01 17.91
CA LYS A 200 15.81 0.26 18.23
C LYS A 200 17.24 0.17 17.68
N PRO A 201 17.75 1.17 16.94
CA PRO A 201 19.19 1.29 16.75
C PRO A 201 19.79 1.50 18.14
N GLY A 202 20.58 0.55 18.60
CA GLY A 202 21.44 0.77 19.74
C GLY A 202 22.47 1.81 19.34
N LEU A 203 22.34 3.03 19.88
CA LEU A 203 23.47 3.94 19.97
C LEU A 203 24.48 3.30 20.94
N LYS A 204 25.59 2.86 20.38
CA LYS A 204 26.89 2.82 21.06
C LYS A 204 27.87 3.59 20.19
#